data_AF-A0A7X6WXB1-F1
#
_entry.id   AF-A0A7X6WXB1-F1
#
_cell.length_a   1.000
_cell.length_b   1.000
_cell.length_c   1.000
_cell.angle_alpha   90.00
_cell.angle_beta   90.00
_cell.angle_gamma   90.00
#
_symmetry.space_group_name_H-M   'P 1'
#
loop_
_entity.id
_entity.type
_entity.pdbx_description
1 polymer ?
#
loop_
_entity_poly.entity_id
_entity_poly.type
_entity_poly.pdbx_seq_one_letter_code
_entity_poly.pdbx_strand_id
1 'polypeptide(L)'
;MKMLTESPATPHAADTVSPDYERLAVFLAQARPLLQAQPGPDESAEAIVPDLARMKAFLPKLNCLLQKARERGDDLNPWTLSGMAHYEVPNVRVLAAFWNPRLCGERGREFLSVFLQQIRKKNEGKENYLPSKDQLERGYVIQAEQYIDSEKKNERIDLLIEGDGFILGIEAKVMSREGSEQYERYHRRMLEMGKKKDKDAGLLILDRYARPAGYLHATWADVKNAGRKFILLNNTHDFHTELLEKF
;
A
#
# COMPACT_ATOMS: atom_id res chain seq x y z
N MET A 1 -24.61 77.24 -28.12
CA MET A 1 -23.29 76.60 -28.05
C MET A 1 -23.24 75.77 -26.76
N LYS A 2 -23.75 74.53 -26.82
CA LYS A 2 -23.81 73.59 -25.70
C LYS A 2 -22.83 72.46 -26.01
N MET A 3 -21.83 72.28 -25.16
CA MET A 3 -20.86 71.20 -25.25
C MET A 3 -21.52 69.87 -24.84
N LEU A 4 -21.39 68.87 -25.70
CA LEU A 4 -21.74 67.47 -25.43
C LEU A 4 -20.56 66.80 -24.75
N THR A 5 -20.81 66.20 -23.59
CA THR A 5 -19.88 65.34 -22.85
C THR A 5 -19.97 63.92 -23.39
N GLU A 6 -18.87 63.39 -23.91
CA GLU A 6 -18.72 61.96 -24.22
C GLU A 6 -18.54 61.15 -22.94
N SER A 7 -19.24 60.02 -22.87
CA SER A 7 -19.17 59.05 -21.77
C SER A 7 -18.19 57.92 -22.17
N PRO A 8 -17.23 57.51 -21.32
CA PRO A 8 -16.29 56.46 -21.67
C PRO A 8 -16.94 55.08 -21.64
N ALA A 9 -16.67 54.29 -22.68
CA ALA A 9 -17.11 52.92 -22.82
C ALA A 9 -16.60 52.03 -21.68
N THR A 10 -17.51 51.29 -21.06
CA THR A 10 -17.23 50.19 -20.14
C THR A 10 -16.42 49.09 -20.82
N PRO A 11 -15.34 48.56 -20.20
CA PRO A 11 -14.59 47.44 -20.75
C PRO A 11 -15.39 46.14 -20.61
N HIS A 12 -15.36 45.33 -21.68
CA HIS A 12 -15.91 43.97 -21.72
C HIS A 12 -15.36 43.12 -20.57
N ALA A 13 -16.27 42.47 -19.83
CA ALA A 13 -15.95 41.50 -18.80
C ALA A 13 -15.15 40.34 -19.42
N ALA A 14 -13.95 40.10 -18.89
CA ALA A 14 -13.13 38.95 -19.22
C ALA A 14 -13.87 37.65 -18.85
N ASP A 15 -13.84 36.69 -19.77
CA ASP A 15 -14.32 35.33 -19.60
C ASP A 15 -13.73 34.72 -18.33
N THR A 16 -14.55 34.65 -17.28
CA THR A 16 -14.19 33.95 -16.04
C THR A 16 -14.33 32.46 -16.32
N VAL A 17 -13.19 31.79 -16.52
CA VAL A 17 -13.12 30.33 -16.62
C VAL A 17 -13.78 29.75 -15.37
N SER A 18 -14.84 28.96 -15.55
CA SER A 18 -15.55 28.35 -14.43
C SER A 18 -14.59 27.51 -13.58
N PRO A 19 -14.64 27.61 -12.23
CA PRO A 19 -13.78 26.83 -11.33
C PRO A 19 -13.90 25.31 -11.52
N ASP A 20 -14.96 24.84 -12.19
CA ASP A 20 -15.15 23.43 -12.54
C ASP A 20 -14.22 22.97 -13.68
N TYR A 21 -13.85 23.87 -14.60
CA TYR A 21 -12.95 23.57 -15.71
C TYR A 21 -11.51 23.36 -15.22
N GLU A 22 -11.05 24.22 -14.32
CA GLU A 22 -9.72 24.08 -13.71
C GLU A 22 -9.59 22.80 -12.89
N ARG A 23 -10.63 22.45 -12.11
CA ARG A 23 -10.67 21.20 -11.33
C ARG A 23 -10.64 19.97 -12.23
N LEU A 24 -11.39 19.98 -13.33
CA LEU A 24 -11.38 18.88 -14.31
C LEU A 24 -10.03 18.76 -15.02
N ALA A 25 -9.42 19.89 -15.40
CA ALA A 25 -8.10 19.90 -16.03
C ALA A 25 -7.01 19.36 -15.09
N VAL A 26 -7.03 19.76 -13.81
CA VAL A 26 -6.13 19.25 -12.78
C VAL A 26 -6.33 17.75 -12.55
N PHE A 27 -7.58 17.29 -12.44
CA PHE A 27 -7.88 15.87 -12.30
C PHE A 27 -7.38 15.05 -13.50
N LEU A 28 -7.64 15.49 -14.73
CA LEU A 28 -7.19 14.79 -15.94
C LEU A 28 -5.66 14.76 -16.04
N ALA A 29 -4.98 15.84 -15.65
CA ALA A 29 -3.52 15.87 -15.59
C ALA A 29 -2.95 14.88 -14.56
N GLN A 30 -3.61 14.76 -13.40
CA GLN A 30 -3.22 13.82 -12.33
C GLN A 30 -3.58 12.37 -12.64
N ALA A 31 -4.65 12.13 -13.40
CA ALA A 31 -5.09 10.79 -13.81
C ALA A 31 -4.31 10.27 -15.03
N ARG A 32 -3.66 11.16 -15.82
CA ARG A 32 -2.88 10.83 -17.02
C ARG A 32 -1.83 9.71 -16.82
N PRO A 33 -1.10 9.60 -15.69
CA PRO A 33 -0.15 8.51 -15.47
C PRO A 33 -0.82 7.17 -15.10
N LEU A 34 -2.07 7.21 -14.63
CA LEU A 34 -2.86 6.05 -14.20
C LEU A 34 -3.66 5.45 -15.35
N LEU A 35 -4.05 6.28 -16.30
CA LEU A 35 -4.48 5.87 -17.62
C LEU A 35 -3.23 5.36 -18.33
N GLN A 36 -3.07 4.04 -18.47
CA GLN A 36 -1.99 3.46 -19.25
C GLN A 36 -2.08 4.00 -20.68
N ALA A 37 -1.39 5.11 -20.95
CA ALA A 37 -1.13 5.55 -22.29
C ALA A 37 -0.22 4.49 -22.89
N GLN A 38 -0.79 3.57 -23.66
CA GLN A 38 0.01 2.91 -24.67
C GLN A 38 0.72 4.03 -25.45
N PRO A 39 2.03 3.93 -25.69
CA PRO A 39 2.69 4.87 -26.58
C PRO A 39 1.95 4.76 -27.91
N GLY A 40 1.18 5.80 -28.24
CA GLY A 40 0.51 5.88 -29.53
C GLY A 40 1.58 5.95 -30.62
N PRO A 41 1.34 5.34 -31.79
CA PRO A 41 2.24 5.48 -32.92
C PRO A 41 2.24 6.94 -33.39
N ASP A 42 3.46 7.48 -33.54
CA ASP A 42 3.87 8.72 -34.21
C ASP A 42 3.13 10.05 -33.93
N GLU A 43 3.93 11.11 -33.78
CA GLU A 43 3.54 12.53 -33.64
C GLU A 43 2.81 13.13 -34.86
N SER A 44 2.28 12.29 -35.75
CA SER A 44 1.44 12.68 -36.90
C SER A 44 -0.04 12.33 -36.73
N ALA A 45 -0.45 11.80 -35.57
CA ALA A 45 -1.86 11.58 -35.28
C ALA A 45 -2.59 12.92 -35.20
N GLU A 46 -3.53 13.14 -36.14
CA GLU A 46 -4.48 14.25 -36.11
C GLU A 46 -4.99 14.46 -34.68
N ALA A 47 -4.91 15.70 -34.19
CA ALA A 47 -5.35 16.05 -32.85
C ALA A 47 -6.77 15.49 -32.64
N ILE A 48 -6.90 14.48 -31.78
CA ILE A 48 -8.20 13.90 -31.45
C ILE A 48 -9.00 15.02 -30.78
N VAL A 49 -9.88 15.66 -31.56
CA VAL A 49 -10.78 16.68 -31.03
C VAL A 49 -11.81 15.96 -30.16
N PRO A 50 -11.88 16.25 -28.85
CA PRO A 50 -12.84 15.59 -27.98
C PRO A 50 -14.26 15.92 -28.45
N ASP A 51 -15.10 14.90 -28.62
CA ASP A 51 -16.51 15.08 -28.89
C ASP A 51 -17.20 15.66 -27.64
N LEU A 52 -17.39 16.98 -27.66
CA LEU A 52 -18.01 17.73 -26.57
C LEU A 52 -19.45 17.27 -26.29
N ALA A 53 -20.19 16.82 -27.30
CA ALA A 53 -21.55 16.33 -27.12
C ALA A 53 -21.54 14.99 -26.37
N ARG A 54 -20.64 14.08 -26.75
CA ARG A 54 -20.45 12.80 -26.07
C ARG A 54 -19.95 12.98 -24.65
N MET A 55 -19.03 13.92 -24.40
CA MET A 55 -18.59 14.26 -23.03
C MET A 55 -19.73 14.81 -22.18
N LYS A 56 -20.52 15.77 -22.70
CA LYS A 56 -21.69 16.32 -22.00
C LYS A 56 -22.74 15.25 -21.67
N ALA A 57 -22.92 14.25 -22.52
CA ALA A 57 -23.83 13.14 -22.26
C ALA A 57 -23.24 12.08 -21.29
N PHE A 58 -21.93 11.95 -21.22
CA PHE A 58 -21.23 10.97 -20.38
C PHE A 58 -21.09 11.44 -18.93
N LEU A 59 -20.70 12.70 -18.70
CA LEU A 59 -20.42 13.23 -17.36
C LEU A 59 -21.58 13.04 -16.36
N PRO A 60 -22.86 13.27 -16.71
CA PRO A 60 -23.97 13.00 -15.80
C PRO A 60 -24.12 11.52 -15.43
N LYS A 61 -23.84 10.61 -16.38
CA LYS A 61 -23.88 9.16 -16.14
C LYS A 61 -22.75 8.74 -15.20
N LEU A 62 -21.55 9.28 -15.41
CA LEU A 62 -20.41 9.05 -14.51
C LEU A 62 -20.71 9.58 -13.10
N ASN A 63 -21.27 10.79 -12.98
CA ASN A 63 -21.67 11.35 -11.69
C ASN A 63 -22.70 10.48 -10.96
N CYS A 64 -23.69 9.94 -11.68
CA CYS A 64 -24.66 9.01 -11.10
C CYS A 64 -24.00 7.74 -10.57
N LEU A 65 -23.05 7.17 -11.32
CA LEU A 65 -22.31 5.98 -10.89
C LEU A 65 -21.41 6.27 -9.69
N LEU A 66 -20.69 7.40 -9.69
CA LEU A 66 -19.86 7.83 -8.56
C LEU A 66 -20.69 8.12 -7.31
N GLN A 67 -21.86 8.73 -7.46
CA GLN A 67 -22.76 8.99 -6.34
C GLN A 67 -23.28 7.69 -5.74
N LYS A 68 -23.71 6.73 -6.58
CA LYS A 68 -24.11 5.39 -6.11
C LYS A 68 -22.95 4.67 -5.40
N ALA A 69 -21.74 4.77 -5.93
CA ALA A 69 -20.55 4.21 -5.29
C ALA A 69 -20.30 4.83 -3.90
N ARG A 70 -20.45 6.15 -3.77
CA ARG A 70 -20.34 6.85 -2.47
C ARG A 70 -21.45 6.46 -1.49
N GLU A 71 -22.70 6.40 -1.94
CA GLU A 71 -23.84 6.01 -1.11
C GLU A 71 -23.70 4.57 -0.57
N ARG A 72 -23.06 3.69 -1.33
CA ARG A 72 -22.71 2.32 -0.89
C ARG A 72 -21.46 2.25 -0.02
N GLY A 73 -20.69 3.34 0.07
CA GLY A 73 -19.40 3.36 0.76
C GLY A 73 -18.26 2.68 0.00
N ASP A 74 -18.43 2.40 -1.29
CA ASP A 74 -17.40 1.78 -2.14
C ASP A 74 -16.12 2.65 -2.16
N ASP A 75 -16.29 3.98 -2.16
CA ASP A 75 -15.21 4.98 -2.13
C ASP A 75 -14.59 5.17 -0.74
N LEU A 76 -15.12 4.57 0.33
CA LEU A 76 -14.57 4.72 1.68
C LEU A 76 -13.35 3.82 1.84
N ASN A 77 -12.16 4.43 1.92
CA ASN A 77 -10.95 3.74 2.32
C ASN A 77 -10.67 4.02 3.82
N PRO A 78 -10.89 3.05 4.73
CA PRO A 78 -10.70 3.28 6.17
C PRO A 78 -9.26 3.66 6.52
N TRP A 79 -8.26 3.25 5.73
CA TRP A 79 -6.85 3.58 5.92
C TRP A 79 -6.56 5.05 5.58
N THR A 80 -7.20 5.57 4.54
CA THR A 80 -7.10 7.00 4.18
C THR A 80 -7.88 7.86 5.16
N LEU A 81 -9.10 7.46 5.51
CA LEU A 81 -9.98 8.21 6.41
C LEU A 81 -9.42 8.34 7.82
N SER A 82 -8.73 7.30 8.31
CA SER A 82 -8.08 7.30 9.62
C SER A 82 -6.72 8.01 9.64
N GLY A 83 -6.20 8.44 8.49
CA GLY A 83 -4.83 8.95 8.34
C GLY A 83 -3.76 7.87 8.54
N MET A 84 -4.12 6.60 8.75
CA MET A 84 -3.19 5.49 9.01
C MET A 84 -2.20 5.24 7.89
N ALA A 85 -2.52 5.61 6.65
CA ALA A 85 -1.64 5.46 5.49
C ALA A 85 -0.24 6.08 5.67
N HIS A 86 -0.07 7.02 6.60
CA HIS A 86 1.21 7.69 6.87
C HIS A 86 1.93 7.19 8.13
N TYR A 87 1.30 6.34 8.95
CA TYR A 87 1.84 5.90 10.22
C TYR A 87 2.31 4.44 10.16
N GLU A 88 3.61 4.25 10.42
CA GLU A 88 4.28 2.94 10.41
C GLU A 88 3.66 1.96 11.41
N VAL A 89 3.58 2.36 12.67
CA VAL A 89 3.10 1.50 13.77
C VAL A 89 1.66 1.01 13.57
N PRO A 90 0.66 1.85 13.24
CA PRO A 90 -0.69 1.39 12.94
C PRO A 90 -0.76 0.40 11.78
N ASN A 91 -0.07 0.66 10.65
CA ASN A 91 -0.07 -0.24 9.50
C ASN A 91 0.53 -1.60 9.86
N VAL A 92 1.60 -1.59 10.65
CA VAL A 92 2.24 -2.78 11.20
C VAL A 92 1.28 -3.58 12.10
N ARG A 93 0.57 -2.92 13.02
CA ARG A 93 -0.38 -3.58 13.92
C ARG A 93 -1.56 -4.20 13.17
N VAL A 94 -2.05 -3.53 12.14
CA VAL A 94 -3.10 -4.05 11.25
C VAL A 94 -2.60 -5.27 10.50
N LEU A 95 -1.39 -5.21 9.93
CA LEU A 95 -0.78 -6.34 9.24
C LEU A 95 -0.59 -7.54 10.18
N ALA A 96 -0.15 -7.28 11.42
CA ALA A 96 -0.13 -8.29 12.47
C ALA A 96 -1.49 -8.93 12.69
N ALA A 97 -2.57 -8.14 12.73
CA ALA A 97 -3.91 -8.66 12.93
C ALA A 97 -4.35 -9.56 11.76
N PHE A 98 -4.14 -9.12 10.52
CA PHE A 98 -4.46 -9.92 9.33
C PHE A 98 -3.69 -11.23 9.26
N TRP A 99 -2.46 -11.25 9.75
CA TRP A 99 -1.66 -12.48 9.81
C TRP A 99 -1.84 -13.26 11.10
N ASN A 100 -2.71 -12.85 12.02
CA ASN A 100 -2.85 -13.53 13.30
C ASN A 100 -3.85 -14.70 13.20
N PRO A 101 -3.41 -15.97 13.37
CA PRO A 101 -4.32 -17.10 13.30
C PRO A 101 -5.36 -17.12 14.43
N ARG A 102 -5.13 -16.42 15.55
CA ARG A 102 -6.13 -16.27 16.62
C ARG A 102 -7.24 -15.29 16.27
N LEU A 103 -7.01 -14.37 15.34
CA LEU A 103 -8.00 -13.37 14.91
C LEU A 103 -8.66 -13.76 13.59
N CYS A 104 -7.86 -14.28 12.65
CA CYS A 104 -8.29 -14.58 11.28
C CYS A 104 -8.30 -16.07 10.93
N GLY A 105 -7.96 -16.96 11.88
CA GLY A 105 -7.96 -18.42 11.65
C GLY A 105 -7.02 -18.84 10.51
N GLU A 106 -7.45 -19.82 9.72
CA GLU A 106 -6.73 -20.30 8.54
C GLU A 106 -6.47 -19.19 7.51
N ARG A 107 -7.36 -18.20 7.38
CA ARG A 107 -7.18 -17.10 6.42
C ARG A 107 -5.97 -16.25 6.72
N GLY A 108 -5.70 -15.98 8.00
CA GLY A 108 -4.51 -15.22 8.38
C GLY A 108 -3.23 -15.99 8.07
N ARG A 109 -3.24 -17.30 8.29
CA ARG A 109 -2.15 -18.20 7.94
C ARG A 109 -1.93 -18.26 6.43
N GLU A 110 -3.00 -18.43 5.65
CA GLU A 110 -2.94 -18.47 4.19
C GLU A 110 -2.43 -17.15 3.61
N PHE A 111 -2.93 -16.01 4.09
CA PHE A 111 -2.47 -14.71 3.62
C PHE A 111 -0.97 -14.53 3.91
N LEU A 112 -0.51 -14.84 5.12
CA LEU A 112 0.92 -14.83 5.45
C LEU A 112 1.71 -15.80 4.55
N SER A 113 1.21 -17.01 4.34
CA SER A 113 1.86 -18.01 3.46
C SER A 113 1.99 -17.52 2.02
N VAL A 114 0.96 -16.89 1.47
CA VAL A 114 0.98 -16.31 0.11
C VAL A 114 2.02 -15.21 0.02
N PHE A 115 2.07 -14.33 1.02
CA PHE A 115 3.09 -13.28 1.11
C PHE A 115 4.49 -13.86 1.16
N LEU A 116 4.79 -14.77 2.08
CA LEU A 116 6.13 -15.35 2.24
C LEU A 116 6.57 -16.15 1.01
N GLN A 117 5.66 -16.85 0.32
CA GLN A 117 5.98 -17.53 -0.93
C GLN A 117 6.40 -16.54 -2.03
N GLN A 118 5.75 -15.39 -2.12
CA GLN A 118 6.14 -14.32 -3.06
C GLN A 118 7.52 -13.75 -2.70
N ILE A 119 7.78 -13.47 -1.42
CA ILE A 119 9.07 -12.94 -0.97
C ILE A 119 10.21 -13.93 -1.19
N ARG A 120 9.95 -15.23 -0.98
CA ARG A 120 10.90 -16.31 -1.26
C ARG A 120 11.36 -16.30 -2.71
N LYS A 121 10.41 -16.21 -3.67
CA LYS A 121 10.73 -16.13 -5.11
C LYS A 121 11.48 -14.85 -5.46
N LYS A 122 11.05 -13.71 -4.90
CA LYS A 122 11.65 -12.40 -5.15
C LYS A 122 13.10 -12.30 -4.66
N ASN A 123 13.46 -13.04 -3.61
CA ASN A 123 14.78 -13.03 -2.98
C ASN A 123 15.56 -14.32 -3.25
N GLU A 124 15.30 -15.00 -4.37
CA GLU A 124 16.02 -16.20 -4.77
C GLU A 124 17.54 -15.94 -4.83
N GLY A 125 18.34 -16.91 -4.36
CA GLY A 125 19.79 -16.77 -4.25
C GLY A 125 20.30 -16.10 -2.96
N LYS A 126 19.42 -15.69 -2.05
CA LYS A 126 19.78 -15.26 -0.69
C LYS A 126 19.55 -16.36 0.34
N GLU A 127 20.27 -16.29 1.46
CA GLU A 127 19.98 -17.13 2.63
C GLU A 127 18.53 -16.91 3.08
N ASN A 128 17.82 -18.01 3.32
CA ASN A 128 16.38 -17.99 3.45
C ASN A 128 15.93 -18.66 4.74
N TYR A 129 15.60 -17.82 5.71
CA TYR A 129 15.02 -18.15 7.01
C TYR A 129 13.50 -17.90 7.04
N LEU A 130 12.86 -17.66 5.89
CA LEU A 130 11.40 -17.53 5.85
C LEU A 130 10.77 -18.88 6.18
N PRO A 131 9.73 -18.92 7.02
CA PRO A 131 9.08 -20.18 7.33
C PRO A 131 8.40 -20.78 6.09
N SER A 132 8.34 -22.12 6.05
CA SER A 132 7.56 -22.87 5.08
C SER A 132 6.06 -22.85 5.43
N LYS A 133 5.21 -23.26 4.49
CA LYS A 133 3.78 -23.43 4.77
C LYS A 133 3.55 -24.43 5.90
N ASP A 134 4.25 -25.57 5.89
CA ASP A 134 4.16 -26.60 6.92
C ASP A 134 4.57 -26.09 8.30
N GLN A 135 5.57 -25.20 8.39
CA GLN A 135 5.96 -24.53 9.63
C GLN A 135 4.83 -23.63 10.16
N LEU A 136 4.15 -22.89 9.27
CA LEU A 136 3.02 -22.06 9.66
C LEU A 136 1.80 -22.90 10.09
N GLU A 137 1.58 -24.06 9.48
CA GLU A 137 0.48 -24.97 9.80
C GLU A 137 0.60 -25.57 11.21
N ARG A 138 1.83 -25.77 11.70
CA ARG A 138 2.08 -26.15 13.11
C ARG A 138 1.75 -25.05 14.13
N GLY A 139 1.50 -23.84 13.66
CA GLY A 139 1.11 -22.69 14.47
C GLY A 139 2.25 -21.73 14.77
N TYR A 140 1.89 -20.47 15.00
CA TYR A 140 2.80 -19.39 15.34
C TYR A 140 2.08 -18.30 16.15
N VAL A 141 2.88 -17.45 16.77
CA VAL A 141 2.45 -16.22 17.43
C VAL A 141 3.03 -15.04 16.65
N ILE A 142 2.22 -13.99 16.51
CA ILE A 142 2.64 -12.72 15.93
C ILE A 142 2.45 -11.60 16.95
N GLN A 143 3.47 -10.75 17.09
CA GLN A 143 3.48 -9.63 18.03
C GLN A 143 3.98 -8.39 17.30
N ALA A 144 3.27 -7.27 17.46
CA ALA A 144 3.71 -5.98 16.99
C ALA A 144 4.48 -5.25 18.10
N GLU A 145 5.50 -4.48 17.71
CA GLU A 145 6.28 -3.63 18.61
C GLU A 145 6.89 -4.42 19.78
N GLN A 146 7.54 -5.54 19.46
CA GLN A 146 8.10 -6.46 20.45
C GLN A 146 9.55 -6.10 20.77
N TYR A 147 9.92 -6.10 22.05
CA TYR A 147 11.33 -5.97 22.43
C TYR A 147 12.11 -7.22 22.03
N ILE A 148 13.22 -7.04 21.31
CA ILE A 148 14.09 -8.14 20.87
C ILE A 148 14.79 -8.76 22.09
N ASP A 149 15.19 -7.92 23.04
CA ASP A 149 15.70 -8.31 24.36
C ASP A 149 14.72 -7.84 25.45
N SER A 150 14.03 -8.80 26.07
CA SER A 150 13.05 -8.53 27.13
C SER A 150 13.67 -7.98 28.41
N GLU A 151 14.96 -8.22 28.65
CA GLU A 151 15.67 -7.78 29.85
C GLU A 151 16.19 -6.34 29.70
N LYS A 152 16.67 -5.99 28.49
CA LYS A 152 17.26 -4.67 28.23
C LYS A 152 16.27 -3.63 27.74
N LYS A 153 15.12 -4.04 27.18
CA LYS A 153 14.02 -3.17 26.69
C LYS A 153 14.47 -1.94 25.89
N ASN A 154 15.58 -2.05 25.19
CA ASN A 154 16.24 -0.95 24.49
C ASN A 154 15.99 -0.99 22.98
N GLU A 155 15.65 -2.15 22.44
CA GLU A 155 15.49 -2.38 21.01
C GLU A 155 14.20 -3.14 20.74
N ARG A 156 13.42 -2.60 19.81
CA ARG A 156 12.10 -3.10 19.46
C ARG A 156 12.08 -3.42 17.96
N ILE A 157 11.50 -4.56 17.63
CA ILE A 157 11.19 -4.93 16.25
C ILE A 157 9.72 -4.62 15.97
N ASP A 158 9.43 -4.14 14.76
CA ASP A 158 8.06 -3.76 14.39
C ASP A 158 7.11 -4.96 14.40
N LEU A 159 7.53 -6.10 13.84
CA LEU A 159 6.82 -7.38 13.97
C LEU A 159 7.78 -8.50 14.33
N LEU A 160 7.32 -9.37 15.22
CA LEU A 160 7.94 -10.65 15.49
C LEU A 160 6.94 -11.76 15.20
N ILE A 161 7.32 -12.70 14.36
CA ILE A 161 6.57 -13.93 14.09
C ILE A 161 7.41 -15.09 14.60
N GLU A 162 6.90 -15.82 15.58
CA GLU A 162 7.59 -16.96 16.18
C GLU A 162 6.71 -18.21 16.10
N GLY A 163 7.23 -19.26 15.49
CA GLY A 163 6.57 -20.56 15.43
C GLY A 163 7.50 -21.69 15.84
N ASP A 164 7.12 -22.89 15.43
CA ASP A 164 7.90 -24.10 15.68
C ASP A 164 9.09 -24.20 14.71
N GLY A 165 10.29 -24.03 15.26
CA GLY A 165 11.55 -24.06 14.52
C GLY A 165 11.94 -22.76 13.79
N PHE A 166 11.18 -21.66 13.94
CA PHE A 166 11.52 -20.40 13.29
C PHE A 166 11.20 -19.14 14.09
N ILE A 167 11.93 -18.06 13.80
CA ILE A 167 11.70 -16.70 14.28
C ILE A 167 11.94 -15.72 13.12
N LEU A 168 10.91 -14.98 12.73
CA LEU A 168 11.01 -13.95 11.70
C LEU A 168 10.76 -12.57 12.34
N GLY A 169 11.80 -11.74 12.38
CA GLY A 169 11.65 -10.32 12.63
C GLY A 169 11.30 -9.60 11.33
N ILE A 170 10.38 -8.64 11.38
CA ILE A 170 10.10 -7.74 10.26
C ILE A 170 10.26 -6.31 10.77
N GLU A 171 11.14 -5.56 10.12
CA GLU A 171 11.30 -4.13 10.31
C GLU A 171 10.59 -3.42 9.15
N ALA A 172 9.59 -2.58 9.46
CA ALA A 172 8.76 -1.94 8.46
C ALA A 172 9.10 -0.46 8.35
N LYS A 173 9.06 0.11 7.14
CA LYS A 173 9.23 1.54 6.90
C LYS A 173 8.17 2.05 5.96
N VAL A 174 7.50 3.14 6.34
CA VAL A 174 6.47 3.79 5.50
C VAL A 174 6.99 5.09 4.88
N MET A 175 7.66 5.94 5.68
CA MET A 175 8.10 7.28 5.24
C MET A 175 9.56 7.62 5.57
N SER A 176 10.19 6.96 6.54
CA SER A 176 11.58 7.22 6.93
C SER A 176 12.54 6.23 6.27
N ARG A 177 13.77 6.68 6.02
CA ARG A 177 14.90 5.81 5.68
C ARG A 177 15.77 5.70 6.93
N GLU A 178 15.93 4.49 7.47
CA GLU A 178 16.94 4.24 8.49
C GLU A 178 18.29 3.88 7.86
N GLY A 179 19.35 4.04 8.66
CA GLY A 179 20.72 3.72 8.25
C GLY A 179 20.98 2.22 8.27
N SER A 180 21.86 1.74 7.38
CA SER A 180 22.29 0.34 7.28
C SER A 180 22.80 -0.27 8.59
N GLU A 181 23.30 0.55 9.51
CA GLU A 181 23.78 0.14 10.84
C GLU A 181 22.66 -0.43 11.73
N GLN A 182 21.42 0.02 11.55
CA GLN A 182 20.28 -0.49 12.31
C GLN A 182 19.85 -1.87 11.85
N TYR A 183 19.79 -2.09 10.53
CA TYR A 183 19.44 -3.40 9.97
C TYR A 183 20.46 -4.47 10.34
N GLU A 184 21.75 -4.14 10.29
CA GLU A 184 22.81 -5.04 10.73
C GLU A 184 22.66 -5.41 12.21
N ARG A 185 22.37 -4.41 13.06
CA ARG A 185 22.15 -4.62 14.48
C ARG A 185 20.94 -5.52 14.74
N TYR A 186 19.79 -5.23 14.12
CA TYR A 186 18.58 -6.03 14.29
C TYR A 186 18.75 -7.45 13.75
N HIS A 187 19.41 -7.60 12.60
CA HIS A 187 19.67 -8.91 12.03
C HIS A 187 20.53 -9.77 12.96
N ARG A 188 21.62 -9.21 13.49
CA ARG A 188 22.46 -9.89 14.49
C ARG A 188 21.67 -10.32 15.72
N ARG A 189 20.82 -9.45 16.24
CA ARG A 189 19.95 -9.77 17.38
C ARG A 189 18.97 -10.88 17.07
N MET A 190 18.41 -10.92 15.87
CA MET A 190 17.54 -12.02 15.46
C MET A 190 18.29 -13.34 15.42
N LEU A 191 19.52 -13.36 14.90
CA LEU A 191 20.36 -14.56 14.89
C LEU A 191 20.75 -15.01 16.31
N GLU A 192 21.07 -14.07 17.21
CA GLU A 192 21.31 -14.36 18.64
C GLU A 192 20.07 -14.98 19.30
N MET A 193 18.89 -14.42 19.03
CA MET A 193 17.62 -14.93 19.54
C MET A 193 17.30 -16.33 19.02
N GLY A 194 17.53 -16.58 17.72
CA GLY A 194 17.40 -17.90 17.10
C GLY A 194 18.30 -18.93 17.77
N LYS A 195 19.60 -18.61 17.94
CA LYS A 195 20.56 -19.48 18.64
C LYS A 195 20.14 -19.78 20.08
N LYS A 196 19.68 -18.79 20.84
CA LYS A 196 19.24 -18.97 22.23
C LYS A 196 18.01 -19.88 22.33
N LYS A 197 17.14 -19.85 21.33
CA LYS A 197 15.88 -20.60 21.30
C LYS A 197 15.94 -21.89 20.46
N ASP A 198 17.10 -22.20 19.88
CA ASP A 198 17.29 -23.31 18.93
C ASP A 198 16.29 -23.27 17.75
N LYS A 199 16.24 -22.11 17.06
CA LYS A 199 15.35 -21.85 15.92
C LYS A 199 16.08 -21.15 14.79
N ASP A 200 15.65 -21.42 13.55
CA ASP A 200 16.05 -20.61 12.40
C ASP A 200 15.54 -19.19 12.60
N ALA A 201 16.40 -18.19 12.40
CA ALA A 201 15.99 -16.80 12.62
C ALA A 201 16.53 -15.85 11.57
N GLY A 202 15.80 -14.78 11.31
CA GLY A 202 16.31 -13.68 10.50
C GLY A 202 15.39 -12.49 10.42
N LEU A 203 15.78 -11.54 9.56
CA LEU A 203 15.19 -10.20 9.48
C LEU A 203 14.70 -9.90 8.05
N LEU A 204 13.40 -9.69 7.89
CA LEU A 204 12.82 -9.17 6.65
C LEU A 204 12.64 -7.65 6.76
N ILE A 205 13.15 -6.91 5.79
CA ILE A 205 12.89 -5.47 5.69
C ILE A 205 11.65 -5.23 4.82
N LEU A 206 10.63 -4.57 5.36
CA LEU A 206 9.41 -4.18 4.68
C LEU A 206 9.42 -2.66 4.41
N ASP A 207 9.95 -2.23 3.27
CA ASP A 207 10.14 -0.81 2.94
C ASP A 207 9.27 -0.39 1.75
N ARG A 208 8.93 0.89 1.64
CA ARG A 208 8.24 1.43 0.46
C ARG A 208 9.09 1.40 -0.81
N TYR A 209 10.41 1.62 -0.72
CA TYR A 209 11.28 1.85 -1.88
C TYR A 209 12.64 1.15 -1.82
N ALA A 210 13.17 0.83 -0.64
CA ALA A 210 14.54 0.37 -0.52
C ALA A 210 14.71 -1.13 -0.80
N ARG A 211 15.82 -1.48 -1.44
CA ARG A 211 16.38 -2.84 -1.46
C ARG A 211 17.68 -2.82 -0.67
N PRO A 212 17.65 -2.95 0.67
CA PRO A 212 18.88 -3.04 1.42
C PRO A 212 19.67 -4.27 0.95
N ALA A 213 20.90 -4.04 0.48
CA ALA A 213 21.77 -5.11 0.03
C ALA A 213 22.06 -6.08 1.19
N GLY A 214 22.07 -7.38 0.92
CA GLY A 214 22.37 -8.41 1.93
C GLY A 214 21.18 -8.90 2.76
N TYR A 215 20.03 -8.22 2.75
CA TYR A 215 18.86 -8.63 3.55
C TYR A 215 17.71 -9.15 2.67
N LEU A 216 16.84 -9.98 3.25
CA LEU A 216 15.55 -10.24 2.64
C LEU A 216 14.75 -8.93 2.64
N HIS A 217 14.08 -8.66 1.52
CA HIS A 217 13.33 -7.43 1.36
C HIS A 217 11.95 -7.69 0.75
N ALA A 218 10.97 -6.94 1.24
CA ALA A 218 9.60 -6.85 0.76
C ALA A 218 9.21 -5.38 0.67
N THR A 219 8.15 -5.10 -0.08
CA THR A 219 7.52 -3.78 -0.07
C THR A 219 6.06 -3.86 0.34
N TRP A 220 5.48 -2.71 0.69
CA TRP A 220 4.03 -2.60 0.90
C TRP A 220 3.23 -3.01 -0.34
N ALA A 221 3.80 -2.82 -1.54
CA ALA A 221 3.22 -3.35 -2.76
C ALA A 221 3.23 -4.89 -2.81
N ASP A 222 4.24 -5.55 -2.23
CA ASP A 222 4.24 -7.01 -2.09
C ASP A 222 3.13 -7.49 -1.15
N VAL A 223 2.91 -6.79 -0.04
CA VAL A 223 1.80 -7.10 0.89
C VAL A 223 0.45 -6.97 0.17
N LYS A 224 0.23 -5.86 -0.56
CA LYS A 224 -0.98 -5.64 -1.36
C LYS A 224 -1.18 -6.71 -2.44
N ASN A 225 -0.12 -7.06 -3.16
CA ASN A 225 -0.17 -8.09 -4.20
C ASN A 225 -0.47 -9.48 -3.62
N ALA A 226 0.10 -9.80 -2.44
CA ALA A 226 -0.23 -11.01 -1.72
C ALA A 226 -1.70 -11.04 -1.28
N GLY A 227 -2.24 -9.90 -0.81
CA GLY A 227 -3.65 -9.77 -0.44
C GLY A 227 -4.57 -10.01 -1.63
N ARG A 228 -4.30 -9.38 -2.77
CA ARG A 228 -5.02 -9.62 -4.04
C ARG A 228 -4.98 -11.08 -4.47
N LYS A 229 -3.80 -11.70 -4.41
CA LYS A 229 -3.65 -13.11 -4.75
C LYS A 229 -4.42 -14.02 -3.78
N PHE A 230 -4.40 -13.71 -2.49
CA PHE A 230 -5.16 -14.42 -1.47
C PHE A 230 -6.66 -14.36 -1.74
N ILE A 231 -7.20 -13.18 -2.09
CA ILE A 231 -8.60 -12.99 -2.47
C ILE A 231 -8.98 -13.85 -3.68
N LEU A 232 -8.15 -13.81 -4.73
CA LEU A 232 -8.37 -14.59 -5.95
C LEU A 232 -8.37 -16.10 -5.71
N LEU A 233 -7.48 -16.59 -4.83
CA LEU A 233 -7.40 -18.02 -4.51
C LEU A 233 -8.58 -18.52 -3.68
N ASN A 234 -9.16 -17.67 -2.85
CA ASN A 234 -10.22 -18.04 -1.93
C ASN A 234 -11.64 -17.78 -2.45
N ASN A 235 -11.78 -16.97 -3.50
CA ASN A 235 -13.07 -16.62 -4.13
C ASN A 235 -14.16 -16.20 -3.12
N THR A 236 -13.75 -15.50 -2.06
CA THR A 236 -14.64 -14.97 -1.01
C THR A 236 -14.59 -13.46 -1.02
N HIS A 237 -15.77 -12.84 -1.11
CA HIS A 237 -15.97 -11.41 -0.83
C HIS A 237 -16.63 -11.29 0.55
N ASP A 238 -15.81 -10.97 1.55
CA ASP A 238 -16.23 -10.67 2.90
C ASP A 238 -15.47 -9.45 3.43
N PHE A 239 -15.85 -9.00 4.62
CA PHE A 239 -15.25 -7.83 5.24
C PHE A 239 -13.71 -7.91 5.37
N HIS A 240 -13.15 -9.10 5.60
CA HIS A 240 -11.70 -9.28 5.69
C HIS A 240 -11.03 -9.05 4.33
N THR A 241 -11.60 -9.60 3.26
CA THR A 241 -11.11 -9.41 1.90
C THR A 241 -11.32 -7.99 1.39
N GLU A 242 -12.44 -7.34 1.72
CA GLU A 242 -12.67 -5.92 1.41
C GLU A 242 -11.65 -4.99 2.08
N LEU A 243 -11.30 -5.24 3.35
CA LEU A 243 -10.28 -4.46 4.04
C LEU A 243 -8.90 -4.63 3.41
N LEU A 244 -8.56 -5.85 2.97
CA LEU A 244 -7.30 -6.15 2.28
C LEU A 244 -7.21 -5.52 0.89
N GLU A 245 -8.31 -5.41 0.15
CA GLU A 245 -8.31 -4.70 -1.15
C GLU A 245 -7.97 -3.22 -1.00
N LYS A 246 -8.44 -2.62 0.09
CA LYS A 246 -8.26 -1.19 0.38
C LYS A 246 -6.90 -0.89 1.03
N PHE A 247 -6.21 -1.90 1.60
CA PHE A 247 -4.85 -1.81 2.15
C PHE A 247 -3.82 -1.50 1.03
#